data_AF-A0A820TRA5-F1
#
_entry.id   AF-A0A820TRA5-F1
#
_cell.length_a   1.000
_cell.length_b   1.000
_cell.length_c   1.000
_cell.angle_alpha   90.00
_cell.angle_beta   90.00
_cell.angle_gamma   90.00
#
_symmetry.space_group_name_H-M   'P 1'
#
loop_
_entity.id
_entity.type
_entity.pdbx_description
1 polymer ?
#
loop_
_entity_poly.entity_id
_entity_poly.type
_entity_poly.pdbx_seq_one_letter_code
_entity_poly.pdbx_strand_id
1 'polypeptide(L)'
;MYQCFNLLKCISVSRLVDNTVDCPYKDNENITQINSTDITKLLKRHFKCQIANKYIHELLFKNEYCDCNLEDENWCEDEDFHIQYARKNISFQTICDEFTELIPVIIEGQNETDETECEQWSCNNIYTHCDGLWNCPHGEDEVGCDLSSTLNCSIDHHRCVSLHTNELICLPVKQANDGKIDCLGQGPR
;
A
#
# COMPACT_ATOMS: atom_id res chain seq x y z
N MET A 1 11.99 32.29 -4.83
CA MET A 1 11.26 32.77 -6.02
C MET A 1 11.94 32.17 -7.24
N TYR A 2 11.15 31.85 -8.26
CA TYR A 2 11.62 31.52 -9.60
C TYR A 2 11.44 32.75 -10.49
N GLN A 3 12.29 32.93 -11.49
CA GLN A 3 12.19 34.01 -12.48
C GLN A 3 11.85 33.41 -13.84
N CYS A 4 10.76 33.88 -14.45
CA CYS A 4 10.35 33.41 -15.77
C CYS A 4 11.42 33.72 -16.83
N PHE A 5 11.59 32.82 -17.80
CA PHE A 5 12.56 32.97 -18.88
C PHE A 5 12.43 34.30 -19.61
N ASN A 6 13.57 34.97 -19.84
CA ASN A 6 13.70 36.24 -20.56
C ASN A 6 12.80 37.38 -20.05
N LEU A 7 12.36 37.32 -18.78
CA LEU A 7 11.42 38.28 -18.18
C LEU A 7 11.86 38.66 -16.76
N LEU A 8 11.41 39.83 -16.30
CA LEU A 8 11.54 40.26 -14.90
C LEU A 8 10.38 39.78 -14.02
N LYS A 9 9.44 38.97 -14.57
CA LYS A 9 8.37 38.36 -13.77
C LYS A 9 8.98 37.26 -12.89
N CYS A 10 8.82 37.40 -11.59
CA CYS A 10 9.17 36.37 -10.62
C CYS A 10 7.91 35.82 -9.95
N ILE A 11 7.91 34.52 -9.68
CA ILE A 11 6.83 33.79 -9.02
C ILE A 11 7.36 33.06 -7.77
N SER A 12 6.45 32.58 -6.93
CA SER A 12 6.83 31.64 -5.86
C SER A 12 7.38 30.35 -6.48
N VAL A 13 8.33 29.69 -5.80
CA VAL A 13 8.75 28.33 -6.20
C VAL A 13 7.57 27.35 -6.05
N SER A 14 6.56 27.69 -5.27
CA SER A 14 5.31 26.94 -5.14
C SER A 14 4.32 27.10 -6.30
N ARG A 15 4.66 27.89 -7.33
CA ARG A 15 3.89 28.12 -8.58
C ARG A 15 4.58 27.46 -9.79
N LEU A 16 5.33 26.41 -9.52
CA LEU A 16 6.02 25.61 -10.52
C LEU A 16 5.34 24.25 -10.57
N VAL A 17 4.99 23.80 -11.78
CA VAL A 17 4.39 22.49 -12.03
C VAL A 17 3.09 22.28 -11.22
N ASP A 18 2.33 23.36 -11.02
CA ASP A 18 1.04 23.37 -10.28
C ASP A 18 -0.19 23.25 -11.23
N ASN A 19 0.06 22.95 -12.52
CA ASN A 19 -0.85 22.97 -13.66
C ASN A 19 -1.39 24.38 -14.04
N THR A 20 -0.88 25.46 -13.45
CA THR A 20 -1.24 26.85 -13.82
C THR A 20 -0.16 27.46 -14.72
N VAL A 21 -0.55 28.06 -15.85
CA VAL A 21 0.40 28.80 -16.69
C VAL A 21 0.64 30.20 -16.12
N ASP A 22 1.63 30.30 -15.24
CA ASP A 22 2.01 31.55 -14.60
C ASP A 22 3.05 32.34 -15.44
N CYS A 23 3.99 31.67 -16.09
CA CYS A 23 4.98 32.33 -16.96
C CYS A 23 4.52 32.38 -18.43
N PRO A 24 4.71 33.50 -19.16
CA PRO A 24 4.28 33.64 -20.56
C PRO A 24 4.86 32.59 -21.53
N TYR A 25 6.03 32.03 -21.24
CA TYR A 25 6.66 30.99 -22.05
C TYR A 25 6.34 29.55 -21.56
N LYS A 26 5.45 29.41 -20.55
CA LYS A 26 5.06 28.15 -19.89
C LYS A 26 6.21 27.37 -19.24
N ASP A 27 7.32 28.04 -19.02
CA ASP A 27 8.55 27.53 -18.40
C ASP A 27 8.37 27.12 -16.93
N ASN A 28 7.39 27.72 -16.23
CA ASN A 28 7.03 27.31 -14.87
C ASN A 28 6.44 25.90 -14.79
N GLU A 29 5.80 25.43 -15.87
CA GLU A 29 5.19 24.10 -15.95
C GLU A 29 6.10 23.07 -16.64
N ASN A 30 7.25 23.49 -17.17
CA ASN A 30 8.19 22.61 -17.85
C ASN A 30 9.36 22.27 -16.94
N ILE A 31 9.24 21.16 -16.20
CA ILE A 31 10.27 20.68 -15.25
C ILE A 31 11.68 20.52 -15.88
N THR A 32 11.79 20.32 -17.19
CA THR A 32 13.09 20.23 -17.88
C THR A 32 13.81 21.57 -18.04
N GLN A 33 13.10 22.69 -17.88
CA GLN A 33 13.60 24.06 -18.01
C GLN A 33 13.82 24.73 -16.64
N ILE A 34 13.42 24.10 -15.55
CA ILE A 34 13.58 24.63 -14.19
C ILE A 34 14.97 24.26 -13.65
N ASN A 35 15.65 25.22 -13.01
CA ASN A 35 16.96 24.97 -12.40
C ASN A 35 16.87 23.92 -11.28
N SER A 36 17.86 23.02 -11.22
CA SER A 36 17.97 21.96 -10.20
C SER A 36 17.80 22.45 -8.75
N THR A 37 18.28 23.66 -8.44
CA THR A 37 18.14 24.27 -7.10
C THR A 37 16.71 24.68 -6.75
N ASP A 38 15.87 25.01 -7.73
CA ASP A 38 14.46 25.36 -7.51
C ASP A 38 13.57 24.11 -7.57
N ILE A 39 13.89 23.12 -8.43
CA ILE A 39 13.33 21.76 -8.35
C ILE A 39 13.56 21.17 -6.94
N THR A 40 14.78 21.29 -6.39
CA THR A 40 15.10 20.78 -5.04
C THR A 40 14.32 21.50 -3.93
N LYS A 41 13.95 22.78 -4.12
CA LYS A 41 13.10 23.52 -3.17
C LYS A 41 11.63 23.13 -3.27
N LEU A 42 11.15 22.86 -4.49
CA LEU A 42 9.82 22.35 -4.77
C LEU A 42 9.64 20.95 -4.17
N LEU A 43 10.53 20.00 -4.49
CA LEU A 43 10.49 18.63 -3.95
C LEU A 43 10.59 18.54 -2.42
N LYS A 44 10.97 19.62 -1.74
CA LYS A 44 11.01 19.72 -0.26
C LYS A 44 9.74 20.26 0.38
N ARG A 45 8.81 20.80 -0.41
CA ARG A 45 7.60 21.51 0.04
C ARG A 45 6.34 21.08 -0.69
N HIS A 46 6.46 20.10 -1.58
CA HIS A 46 5.39 19.66 -2.46
C HIS A 46 5.28 18.16 -2.50
N PHE A 47 4.05 17.67 -2.37
CA PHE A 47 3.68 16.30 -2.69
C PHE A 47 3.44 16.20 -4.21
N LYS A 48 3.79 15.07 -4.81
CA LYS A 48 3.57 14.83 -6.25
C LYS A 48 2.44 13.84 -6.44
N CYS A 49 1.31 14.34 -6.93
CA CYS A 49 0.27 13.54 -7.55
C CYS A 49 0.84 12.86 -8.79
N GLN A 50 0.97 11.53 -8.78
CA GLN A 50 1.51 10.71 -9.85
C GLN A 50 0.51 10.54 -10.99
N ILE A 51 -0.80 10.46 -10.69
CA ILE A 51 -1.84 10.22 -11.72
C ILE A 51 -2.13 11.50 -12.50
N ALA A 52 -2.45 12.60 -11.79
CA ALA A 52 -2.59 13.92 -12.42
C ALA A 52 -1.24 14.55 -12.83
N ASN A 53 -0.12 13.91 -12.50
CA ASN A 53 1.25 14.41 -12.69
C ASN A 53 1.45 15.87 -12.20
N LYS A 54 0.76 16.23 -11.11
CA LYS A 54 0.64 17.57 -10.53
C LYS A 54 1.46 17.65 -9.24
N TYR A 55 2.02 18.82 -8.92
CA TYR A 55 2.61 19.09 -7.62
C TYR A 55 1.68 19.95 -6.77
N ILE A 56 1.34 19.48 -5.57
CA ILE A 56 0.54 20.22 -4.57
C ILE A 56 1.43 20.63 -3.40
N HIS A 57 1.09 21.69 -2.68
CA HIS A 57 1.87 22.13 -1.51
C HIS A 57 1.75 21.12 -0.37
N GLU A 58 2.77 21.00 0.49
CA GLU A 58 2.80 20.14 1.70
C GLU A 58 1.66 20.43 2.71
N LEU A 59 0.94 21.55 2.54
CA LEU A 59 -0.20 21.97 3.37
C LEU A 59 -1.54 21.51 2.78
N LEU A 60 -1.52 20.98 1.56
CA LEU A 60 -2.66 20.40 0.87
C LEU A 60 -2.66 18.86 0.96
N PHE A 61 -1.55 18.26 1.37
CA PHE A 61 -1.47 16.83 1.62
C PHE A 61 -2.10 16.47 2.97
N LYS A 62 -3.12 15.60 2.96
CA LYS A 62 -3.91 15.21 4.14
C LYS A 62 -4.67 16.38 4.77
N ASN A 63 -5.34 17.18 3.92
CA ASN A 63 -6.10 18.38 4.31
C ASN A 63 -7.64 18.20 4.35
N GLU A 64 -8.14 16.99 4.13
CA GLU A 64 -9.56 16.60 3.97
C GLU A 64 -10.23 17.06 2.65
N TYR A 65 -9.46 17.61 1.70
CA TYR A 65 -9.90 17.98 0.35
C TYR A 65 -9.08 17.25 -0.70
N CYS A 66 -9.67 16.98 -1.86
CA CYS A 66 -8.92 16.33 -2.92
C CYS A 66 -8.26 17.32 -3.89
N ASP A 67 -7.00 17.66 -3.63
CA ASP A 67 -6.21 18.55 -4.47
C ASP A 67 -5.50 17.80 -5.62
N CYS A 68 -5.38 16.46 -5.60
CA CYS A 68 -4.80 15.70 -6.72
C CYS A 68 -5.77 15.30 -7.85
N ASN A 69 -7.09 15.27 -7.65
CA ASN A 69 -7.99 14.61 -8.61
C ASN A 69 -8.24 15.38 -9.92
N LEU A 70 -8.60 14.62 -10.96
CA LEU A 70 -9.05 15.15 -12.25
C LEU A 70 -10.47 14.72 -12.66
N GLU A 71 -10.95 13.48 -12.39
CA GLU A 71 -12.33 13.12 -12.77
C GLU A 71 -12.99 11.88 -12.10
N ASP A 72 -12.31 11.11 -11.23
CA ASP A 72 -12.91 9.92 -10.56
C ASP A 72 -13.34 10.18 -9.10
N GLU A 73 -14.59 9.84 -8.75
CA GLU A 73 -15.29 10.38 -7.57
C GLU A 73 -15.02 9.69 -6.22
N ASN A 74 -14.34 8.53 -6.18
CA ASN A 74 -14.32 7.63 -5.02
C ASN A 74 -12.95 7.38 -4.35
N TRP A 75 -11.88 8.04 -4.79
CA TRP A 75 -10.54 7.89 -4.23
C TRP A 75 -9.69 9.13 -4.51
N CYS A 76 -8.84 9.50 -3.56
CA CYS A 76 -8.06 10.71 -3.62
C CYS A 76 -6.57 10.47 -3.33
N GLU A 77 -5.67 10.84 -4.26
CA GLU A 77 -4.26 10.45 -4.17
C GLU A 77 -3.51 11.07 -2.97
N ASP A 78 -3.83 12.30 -2.60
CA ASP A 78 -3.23 13.07 -1.52
C ASP A 78 -3.82 12.75 -0.13
N GLU A 79 -5.08 12.37 -0.06
CA GLU A 79 -5.76 12.01 1.20
C GLU A 79 -5.62 10.51 1.50
N ASP A 80 -5.93 9.66 0.53
CA ASP A 80 -5.95 8.19 0.64
C ASP A 80 -4.58 7.56 0.35
N PHE A 81 -3.51 8.16 0.89
CA PHE A 81 -2.13 7.73 0.64
C PHE A 81 -1.87 6.23 0.94
N HIS A 82 -2.57 5.66 1.93
CA HIS A 82 -2.46 4.22 2.24
C HIS A 82 -3.05 3.34 1.13
N ILE A 83 -4.19 3.73 0.57
CA ILE A 83 -4.82 3.07 -0.58
C ILE A 83 -3.93 3.24 -1.82
N GLN A 84 -3.24 4.38 -1.98
CA GLN A 84 -2.27 4.56 -3.05
C GLN A 84 -1.11 3.54 -2.97
N TYR A 85 -0.58 3.31 -1.77
CA TYR A 85 0.52 2.38 -1.57
C TYR A 85 0.09 0.93 -1.87
N ALA A 86 -1.06 0.50 -1.36
CA ALA A 86 -1.64 -0.81 -1.62
C ALA A 86 -1.88 -1.04 -3.13
N ARG A 87 -2.56 -0.09 -3.80
CA ARG A 87 -2.86 -0.15 -5.25
C ARG A 87 -1.66 -0.23 -6.19
N LYS A 88 -0.44 0.01 -5.70
CA LYS A 88 0.78 0.07 -6.53
C LYS A 88 1.84 -0.94 -6.14
N ASN A 89 1.85 -1.40 -4.90
CA ASN A 89 2.87 -2.31 -4.38
C ASN A 89 2.22 -3.66 -4.07
N ILE A 90 2.39 -4.59 -5.00
CA ILE A 90 2.04 -5.98 -4.82
C ILE A 90 2.80 -6.52 -3.59
N SER A 91 2.07 -6.97 -2.58
CA SER A 91 2.58 -7.57 -1.36
C SER A 91 2.13 -9.03 -1.31
N PHE A 92 3.02 -9.97 -1.00
CA PHE A 92 2.65 -11.39 -0.90
C PHE A 92 1.65 -11.67 0.23
N GLN A 93 1.53 -10.76 1.20
CA GLN A 93 0.53 -10.80 2.26
C GLN A 93 -0.87 -10.31 1.80
N THR A 94 -0.98 -9.66 0.63
CA THR A 94 -2.22 -9.06 0.09
C THR A 94 -2.46 -9.52 -1.36
N ILE A 95 -2.21 -10.81 -1.61
CA ILE A 95 -2.55 -11.52 -2.84
C ILE A 95 -3.28 -12.78 -2.36
N CYS A 96 -4.45 -13.03 -2.92
CA CYS A 96 -5.30 -14.15 -2.51
C CYS A 96 -5.63 -14.10 -1.02
N ASP A 97 -6.01 -12.91 -0.52
CA ASP A 97 -6.44 -12.64 0.86
C ASP A 97 -7.93 -12.30 0.99
N GLU A 98 -8.69 -12.45 -0.10
CA GLU A 98 -10.11 -12.18 -0.28
C GLU A 98 -10.50 -10.70 -0.42
N PHE A 99 -9.52 -9.79 -0.42
CA PHE A 99 -9.72 -8.37 -0.69
C PHE A 99 -9.19 -7.98 -2.07
N THR A 100 -9.80 -6.97 -2.71
CA THR A 100 -9.39 -6.50 -4.04
C THR A 100 -8.81 -5.09 -3.91
N GLU A 101 -7.51 -5.02 -3.62
CA GLU A 101 -6.75 -3.81 -3.34
C GLU A 101 -6.27 -3.18 -4.65
N LEU A 102 -5.73 -4.01 -5.54
CA LEU A 102 -5.12 -3.61 -6.80
C LEU A 102 -6.18 -3.14 -7.80
N ILE A 103 -5.76 -2.17 -8.64
CA ILE A 103 -6.59 -1.74 -9.76
C ILE A 103 -6.62 -2.87 -10.79
N PRO A 104 -7.81 -3.36 -11.20
CA PRO A 104 -7.88 -4.48 -12.14
C PRO A 104 -7.21 -4.19 -13.48
N VAL A 105 -6.58 -5.20 -14.06
CA VAL A 105 -5.86 -5.10 -15.34
C VAL A 105 -6.48 -6.04 -16.37
N ILE A 106 -6.68 -5.55 -17.60
CA ILE A 106 -7.24 -6.37 -18.66
C ILE A 106 -6.15 -7.22 -19.32
N ILE A 107 -6.18 -8.53 -19.10
CA ILE A 107 -5.28 -9.52 -19.72
C ILE A 107 -6.14 -10.49 -20.55
N GLU A 108 -5.80 -10.67 -21.83
CA GLU A 108 -6.54 -11.49 -22.81
C GLU A 108 -8.06 -11.22 -22.91
N GLY A 109 -8.53 -10.06 -22.42
CA GLY A 109 -9.94 -9.68 -22.39
C GLY A 109 -10.68 -10.06 -21.10
N GLN A 110 -10.01 -10.68 -20.14
CA GLN A 110 -10.47 -10.89 -18.77
C GLN A 110 -9.96 -9.77 -17.85
N ASN A 111 -10.62 -9.58 -16.71
CA ASN A 111 -10.36 -8.49 -15.78
C ASN A 111 -9.66 -9.03 -14.54
N GLU A 112 -8.33 -9.11 -14.60
CA GLU A 112 -7.47 -9.72 -13.60
C GLU A 112 -7.29 -8.82 -12.38
N THR A 113 -7.21 -9.45 -11.21
CA THR A 113 -6.98 -8.81 -9.90
C THR A 113 -5.95 -9.60 -9.10
N ASP A 114 -5.55 -9.07 -7.95
CA ASP A 114 -4.87 -9.77 -6.86
C ASP A 114 -5.55 -11.10 -6.46
N GLU A 115 -6.88 -11.18 -6.62
CA GLU A 115 -7.70 -12.34 -6.24
C GLU A 115 -7.99 -13.31 -7.40
N THR A 116 -7.26 -13.21 -8.51
CA THR A 116 -7.48 -14.07 -9.70
C THR A 116 -6.44 -15.18 -9.80
N GLU A 117 -6.86 -16.35 -10.26
CA GLU A 117 -6.04 -17.58 -10.35
C GLU A 117 -5.40 -18.05 -9.03
N CYS A 118 -5.98 -17.73 -7.87
CA CYS A 118 -5.47 -18.09 -6.55
C CYS A 118 -5.21 -19.60 -6.32
N GLU A 119 -5.86 -20.48 -7.08
CA GLU A 119 -5.54 -21.93 -7.08
C GLU A 119 -4.09 -22.24 -7.50
N GLN A 120 -3.43 -21.35 -8.24
CA GLN A 120 -2.01 -21.45 -8.60
C GLN A 120 -1.06 -21.00 -7.46
N TRP A 121 -1.59 -20.28 -6.48
CA TRP A 121 -0.84 -19.69 -5.36
C TRP A 121 -1.09 -20.49 -4.07
N SER A 122 -0.16 -21.41 -3.77
CA SER A 122 -0.22 -22.17 -2.52
C SER A 122 -0.21 -21.24 -1.29
N CYS A 123 -1.23 -21.33 -0.45
CA CYS A 123 -1.35 -20.54 0.78
C CYS A 123 -0.16 -20.75 1.74
N ASN A 124 0.45 -21.95 1.74
CA ASN A 124 1.75 -22.21 2.34
C ASN A 124 2.81 -22.11 1.24
N ASN A 125 3.64 -21.07 1.30
CA ASN A 125 4.76 -20.82 0.40
C ASN A 125 5.90 -20.12 1.16
N ILE A 126 7.01 -19.79 0.48
CA ILE A 126 8.20 -19.20 1.11
C ILE A 126 7.96 -17.84 1.79
N TYR A 127 6.88 -17.13 1.47
CA TYR A 127 6.53 -15.82 2.04
C TYR A 127 5.54 -15.89 3.20
N THR A 128 4.72 -16.94 3.26
CA THR A 128 3.67 -17.15 4.28
C THR A 128 4.03 -18.21 5.31
N HIS A 129 4.98 -19.11 5.01
CA HIS A 129 5.36 -20.17 5.94
C HIS A 129 6.09 -19.62 7.17
N CYS A 130 5.51 -19.83 8.34
CA CYS A 130 6.05 -19.39 9.64
C CYS A 130 6.24 -17.87 9.77
N ASP A 131 5.47 -17.05 9.06
CA ASP A 131 5.50 -15.58 9.15
C ASP A 131 4.70 -15.03 10.35
N GLY A 132 3.88 -15.87 10.99
CA GLY A 132 3.03 -15.55 12.14
C GLY A 132 1.63 -15.06 11.77
N LEU A 133 1.28 -15.07 10.48
CA LEU A 133 -0.07 -14.83 9.95
C LEU A 133 -0.70 -16.17 9.54
N TRP A 134 -2.02 -16.24 9.58
CA TRP A 134 -2.75 -17.46 9.25
C TRP A 134 -3.36 -17.30 7.85
N ASN A 135 -2.68 -17.85 6.85
CA ASN A 135 -3.02 -17.72 5.45
C ASN A 135 -3.73 -18.98 4.88
N CYS A 136 -3.47 -20.18 5.42
CA CYS A 136 -4.14 -21.40 4.98
C CYS A 136 -5.41 -21.72 5.81
N PRO A 137 -6.47 -22.34 5.23
CA PRO A 137 -7.73 -22.62 5.95
C PRO A 137 -7.61 -23.44 7.25
N HIS A 138 -6.56 -24.24 7.46
CA HIS A 138 -6.29 -24.97 8.71
C HIS A 138 -4.93 -24.61 9.35
N GLY A 139 -4.33 -23.48 8.96
CA GLY A 139 -3.07 -22.98 9.50
C GLY A 139 -1.85 -23.82 9.11
N GLU A 140 -1.91 -24.54 7.98
CA GLU A 140 -0.83 -25.39 7.48
C GLU A 140 0.45 -24.62 7.08
N ASP A 141 0.38 -23.30 7.00
CA ASP A 141 1.52 -22.38 6.87
C ASP A 141 2.26 -22.13 8.20
N GLU A 142 1.58 -22.23 9.35
CA GLU A 142 2.11 -21.94 10.70
C GLU A 142 2.50 -23.19 11.53
N VAL A 143 2.72 -24.32 10.88
CA VAL A 143 3.09 -25.60 11.52
C VAL A 143 4.54 -25.99 11.24
N GLY A 144 5.16 -26.71 12.18
CA GLY A 144 6.56 -27.16 12.03
C GLY A 144 7.63 -26.06 12.16
N CYS A 145 7.26 -24.89 12.68
CA CYS A 145 8.11 -23.70 12.81
C CYS A 145 9.14 -23.80 13.96
N ASP A 146 10.26 -24.49 13.72
CA ASP A 146 11.47 -24.51 14.56
C ASP A 146 12.20 -23.12 14.58
N LEU A 147 12.92 -22.67 15.62
CA LEU A 147 13.16 -23.19 16.97
C LEU A 147 13.56 -22.05 17.98
N SER A 148 13.24 -20.78 17.70
CA SER A 148 13.76 -19.61 18.48
C SER A 148 12.78 -19.00 19.49
N SER A 149 11.52 -19.47 19.56
CA SER A 149 10.55 -19.02 20.56
C SER A 149 10.71 -19.78 21.89
N THR A 150 10.34 -19.13 23.00
CA THR A 150 10.33 -19.75 24.35
C THR A 150 9.30 -20.89 24.50
N LEU A 151 8.42 -21.05 23.52
CA LEU A 151 7.42 -22.10 23.42
C LEU A 151 7.76 -23.01 22.23
N ASN A 152 8.04 -24.29 22.50
CA ASN A 152 8.22 -25.32 21.48
C ASN A 152 6.89 -26.05 21.29
N CYS A 153 6.21 -25.80 20.17
CA CYS A 153 5.02 -26.55 19.79
C CYS A 153 5.39 -27.86 19.08
N SER A 154 4.50 -28.85 19.13
CA SER A 154 4.62 -30.06 18.31
C SER A 154 4.40 -29.73 16.84
N ILE A 155 4.93 -30.56 15.93
CA ILE A 155 4.82 -30.38 14.47
C ILE A 155 3.38 -30.23 13.98
N ASP A 156 2.41 -30.80 14.68
CA ASP A 156 0.97 -30.76 14.38
C ASP A 156 0.21 -29.68 15.16
N HIS A 157 0.91 -28.68 15.71
CA HIS A 157 0.35 -27.56 16.45
C HIS A 157 0.90 -26.23 15.91
N HIS A 158 0.03 -25.22 15.77
CA HIS A 158 0.40 -23.85 15.49
C HIS A 158 0.44 -23.02 16.78
N ARG A 159 1.13 -21.87 16.74
CA ARG A 159 1.18 -20.93 17.89
C ARG A 159 0.02 -19.95 17.80
N CYS A 160 -0.61 -19.66 18.92
CA CYS A 160 -1.61 -18.60 19.01
C CYS A 160 -1.71 -18.04 20.44
N VAL A 161 -2.47 -16.96 20.64
CA VAL A 161 -2.59 -16.28 21.94
C VAL A 161 -3.90 -16.66 22.64
N SER A 162 -3.79 -17.26 23.82
CA SER A 162 -4.92 -17.65 24.66
C SER A 162 -5.85 -16.47 24.98
N LEU A 163 -7.15 -16.60 24.67
CA LEU A 163 -8.19 -15.62 25.00
C LEU A 163 -8.34 -15.37 26.52
N HIS A 164 -7.90 -16.31 27.36
CA HIS A 164 -8.10 -16.27 28.80
C HIS A 164 -6.88 -15.75 29.57
N THR A 165 -5.67 -16.01 29.08
CA THR A 165 -4.42 -15.65 29.76
C THR A 165 -3.60 -14.61 29.01
N ASN A 166 -3.90 -14.34 27.74
CA ASN A 166 -3.08 -13.54 26.82
C ASN A 166 -1.64 -14.07 26.66
N GLU A 167 -1.41 -15.36 26.96
CA GLU A 167 -0.14 -16.05 26.80
C GLU A 167 -0.11 -16.83 25.48
N LEU A 168 1.08 -17.05 24.94
CA LEU A 168 1.28 -17.93 23.79
C LEU A 168 0.99 -19.39 24.19
N ILE A 169 0.13 -20.05 23.43
CA ILE A 169 -0.21 -21.47 23.54
C ILE A 169 0.04 -22.18 22.20
N CYS A 170 0.11 -23.51 22.26
CA CYS A 170 0.15 -24.37 21.07
C CYS A 170 -1.25 -24.94 20.85
N LEU A 171 -1.93 -24.57 19.77
CA LEU A 171 -3.22 -25.14 19.40
C LEU A 171 -3.02 -26.26 18.37
N PRO A 172 -3.63 -27.44 18.53
CA PRO A 172 -3.59 -28.50 17.52
C PRO A 172 -4.23 -28.04 16.21
N VAL A 173 -3.66 -28.43 15.07
CA VAL A 173 -4.23 -28.18 13.72
C VAL A 173 -5.66 -28.70 13.56
N LYS A 174 -6.06 -29.72 14.33
CA LYS A 174 -7.44 -30.25 14.32
C LYS A 174 -8.49 -29.35 14.96
N GLN A 175 -8.07 -28.32 15.68
CA GLN A 175 -8.93 -27.27 16.23
C GLN A 175 -8.88 -26.02 15.33
N ALA A 176 -8.00 -26.00 14.33
CA ALA A 176 -7.93 -24.95 13.33
C ALA A 176 -9.24 -24.91 12.52
N ASN A 177 -9.90 -23.75 12.50
CA ASN A 177 -11.15 -23.52 11.77
C ASN A 177 -12.27 -24.54 12.08
N ASP A 178 -12.39 -24.97 13.35
CA ASP A 178 -13.43 -25.94 13.78
C ASP A 178 -14.82 -25.31 14.05
N GLY A 179 -14.96 -24.02 13.77
CA GLY A 179 -16.14 -23.20 14.08
C GLY A 179 -16.16 -22.59 15.49
N LYS A 180 -15.09 -22.76 16.28
CA LYS A 180 -14.88 -22.06 17.56
C LYS A 180 -13.67 -21.12 17.46
N ILE A 181 -13.61 -20.20 18.42
CA ILE A 181 -12.44 -19.35 18.65
C ILE A 181 -11.78 -19.85 19.94
N ASP A 182 -10.75 -20.67 19.78
CA ASP A 182 -9.91 -21.20 20.84
C ASP A 182 -8.80 -20.19 21.23
N CYS A 183 -8.33 -19.37 20.27
CA CYS A 183 -7.30 -18.36 20.52
C CYS A 183 -7.28 -17.19 19.52
N LEU A 184 -6.62 -16.09 19.90
CA LEU A 184 -6.31 -14.97 18.98
C LEU A 184 -5.16 -15.38 18.05
N GLY A 185 -5.33 -15.08 16.76
CA GLY A 185 -4.55 -15.65 15.65
C GLY A 185 -5.40 -16.60 14.80
N GLN A 186 -6.39 -17.25 15.40
CA GLN A 186 -7.47 -17.97 14.72
C GLN A 186 -8.49 -16.96 14.16
N GLY A 187 -8.12 -16.34 13.04
CA GLY A 187 -9.05 -15.59 12.21
C GLY A 187 -9.79 -16.56 11.28
N PRO A 188 -11.13 -16.48 11.17
CA PRO A 188 -11.78 -17.02 9.98
C PRO A 188 -11.34 -16.21 8.77
N ARG A 189 -10.96 -16.92 7.71
CA ARG A 189 -11.39 -16.56 6.36
C ARG A 189 -12.80 -17.16 6.22
#